data_AF-A0A1V5XXM6-F1
#
_entry.id   AF-A0A1V5XXM6-F1
#
_cell.length_a   1.000
_cell.length_b   1.000
_cell.length_c   1.000
_cell.angle_alpha   90.00
_cell.angle_beta   90.00
_cell.angle_gamma   90.00
#
_symmetry.space_group_name_H-M   'P 1'
#
loop_
_entity.id
_entity.type
_entity.pdbx_description
1 polymer ?
#
loop_
_entity_poly.entity_id
_entity_poly.type
_entity_poly.pdbx_seq_one_letter_code
_entity_poly.pdbx_strand_id
1 'polypeptide(L)' 'MDIEEIARDYSMRELKPIAKKYGIATRCVKKIDIVKSFPPEAIAELTGEGAGEAAGSSQVRQ' A
#
# COMPACT_ATOMS: atom_id res chain seq x y z
N MET A 1 11.12 -3.41 -5.96
CA MET A 1 9.98 -2.59 -6.37
C MET A 1 10.27 -1.15 -5.99
N ASP A 2 10.24 -0.24 -6.95
CA ASP A 2 10.37 1.19 -6.70
C ASP A 2 9.10 1.77 -6.07
N ILE A 3 9.25 2.85 -5.29
CA ILE A 3 8.14 3.57 -4.64
C ILE A 3 7.04 3.96 -5.65
N GLU A 4 7.44 4.30 -6.87
CA GLU A 4 6.51 4.67 -7.95
C GLU A 4 5.75 3.47 -8.53
N GLU A 5 6.36 2.29 -8.59
CA GLU A 5 5.67 1.05 -8.96
C GLU A 5 4.67 0.66 -7.89
N ILE A 6 5.07 0.65 -6.63
CA ILE A 6 4.19 0.31 -5.50
C ILE A 6 2.99 1.27 -5.45
N ALA A 7 3.22 2.56 -5.66
CA ALA A 7 2.14 3.54 -5.71
C ALA A 7 1.23 3.41 -6.97
N ARG A 8 1.68 2.69 -8.02
CA ARG A 8 0.89 2.39 -9.21
C ARG A 8 0.10 1.10 -9.06
N ASP A 9 0.73 0.04 -8.59
CA ASP A 9 0.15 -1.28 -8.41
C ASP A 9 -0.85 -1.32 -7.25
N TYR A 10 -0.55 -0.65 -6.15
CA TYR A 10 -1.39 -0.66 -4.95
C TYR A 10 -2.31 0.55 -4.87
N SER A 11 -3.57 0.28 -4.52
CA SER A 11 -4.58 1.31 -4.34
C SER A 11 -4.61 1.83 -2.90
N MET A 12 -5.22 3.01 -2.69
CA MET A 12 -5.43 3.61 -1.35
C MET A 12 -6.12 2.66 -0.36
N ARG A 13 -6.89 1.68 -0.85
CA ARG A 13 -7.57 0.68 0.00
C ARG A 13 -6.60 -0.32 0.63
N GLU A 14 -5.49 -0.61 -0.03
CA GLU A 14 -4.44 -1.54 0.43
C GLU A 14 -3.37 -0.81 1.23
N LEU A 15 -3.05 0.42 0.83
CA LEU A 15 -2.10 1.27 1.56
C LEU A 15 -2.65 1.71 2.93
N LYS A 16 -3.94 1.99 3.05
CA LYS A 16 -4.57 2.46 4.31
C LYS A 16 -4.40 1.52 5.51
N PRO A 17 -4.71 0.21 5.44
CA PRO A 17 -4.59 -0.69 6.58
C PRO A 17 -3.14 -0.83 7.04
N ILE A 18 -2.19 -0.91 6.11
CA ILE A 18 -0.76 -0.99 6.43
C ILE A 18 -0.30 0.33 7.04
N ALA A 19 -0.61 1.47 6.42
CA ALA A 19 -0.31 2.78 6.98
C ALA A 19 -0.82 2.92 8.42
N LYS A 20 -2.05 2.45 8.70
CA LYS A 20 -2.64 2.47 10.04
C LYS A 20 -1.88 1.57 11.03
N LYS A 21 -1.41 0.39 10.60
CA LYS A 21 -0.60 -0.54 11.40
C LYS A 21 0.72 0.12 11.85
N TYR A 22 1.31 0.93 10.98
CA TYR A 22 2.55 1.66 11.25
C TYR A 22 2.35 3.10 11.77
N GLY A 23 1.11 3.52 12.06
CA GLY A 23 0.82 4.85 12.61
C GLY A 23 0.96 6.01 11.61
N ILE A 24 0.94 5.72 10.31
CA ILE A 24 1.13 6.67 9.22
C ILE A 24 -0.21 7.33 8.88
N ALA A 25 -0.24 8.67 8.92
CA ALA A 25 -1.44 9.45 8.67
C ALA A 25 -1.80 9.50 7.17
N THR A 26 -2.90 8.85 6.78
CA THR A 26 -3.35 8.80 5.37
C THR A 26 -4.43 9.82 5.01
N ARG A 27 -4.72 10.80 5.88
CA ARG A 27 -5.94 11.63 5.77
C ARG A 27 -5.87 12.68 4.65
N CYS A 28 -4.68 13.11 4.24
CA CYS A 28 -4.49 14.20 3.26
C CYS A 28 -3.23 14.05 2.37
N VAL A 29 -2.70 12.84 2.23
CA VAL A 29 -1.41 12.59 1.57
C VAL A 29 -1.60 11.82 0.26
N LYS A 30 -0.75 12.09 -0.74
CA LYS A 30 -0.76 11.34 -2.00
C LYS A 30 -0.33 9.90 -1.73
N LYS A 31 -0.79 8.96 -2.55
CA LYS A 31 -0.36 7.55 -2.48
C LYS A 31 1.16 7.38 -2.49
N ILE A 32 1.87 8.20 -3.27
CA ILE A 32 3.35 8.22 -3.31
C ILE A 32 3.91 8.66 -1.95
N ASP A 33 3.33 9.66 -1.29
CA ASP A 33 3.75 10.11 0.04
C ASP A 33 3.48 9.05 1.12
N ILE A 34 2.39 8.27 0.97
CA ILE A 34 2.10 7.13 1.85
C ILE A 34 3.19 6.07 1.70
N VAL A 35 3.50 5.65 0.46
CA VAL A 35 4.55 4.65 0.19
C VAL A 35 5.94 5.17 0.57
N LYS A 36 6.22 6.47 0.39
CA LYS A 36 7.47 7.09 0.89
C LYS A 36 7.56 7.10 2.41
N SER A 37 6.43 7.19 3.09
CA SER A 37 6.36 7.14 4.55
C SER A 37 6.45 5.70 5.08
N PHE A 38 6.34 4.69 4.21
CA PHE A 38 6.42 3.29 4.62
C PHE A 38 7.85 2.93 4.98
N PRO A 39 8.09 2.39 6.19
CA PRO A 39 9.35 1.72 6.48
C PRO A 39 9.50 0.49 5.56
N PRO A 40 10.74 0.02 5.32
CA PRO A 40 10.99 -1.14 4.45
C PRO A 40 10.22 -2.40 4.91
N GLU A 41 9.97 -2.55 6.21
CA GLU A 41 9.15 -3.62 6.78
C GLU A 41 7.68 -3.55 6.32
N ALA A 42 7.12 -2.34 6.22
CA ALA A 42 5.74 -2.13 5.76
C ALA A 42 5.61 -2.38 4.25
N ILE A 43 6.65 -2.08 3.48
CA ILE A 43 6.71 -2.41 2.05
C ILE A 43 6.79 -3.93 1.87
N ALA A 44 7.61 -4.63 2.67
CA ALA A 44 7.71 -6.09 2.63
C ALA A 44 6.38 -6.78 2.95
N GLU A 45 5.65 -6.28 3.96
CA GLU A 45 4.29 -6.75 4.25
C GLU A 45 3.32 -6.46 3.10
N LEU A 46 3.35 -5.25 2.52
CA LEU A 46 2.51 -4.89 1.37
C LEU A 46 2.77 -5.79 0.15
N THR A 47 4.03 -6.16 -0.10
CA THR A 47 4.42 -7.01 -1.22
C THR A 47 4.18 -8.51 -1.02
N GLY A 48 3.67 -8.92 0.14
CA GLY A 48 3.16 -10.27 0.33
C GLY A 48 4.00 -11.22 1.19
N GLU A 49 4.84 -10.73 2.10
CA GLU A 49 5.35 -11.57 3.18
C GLU A 49 4.44 -11.59 4.42
N GLY A 50 3.39 -10.76 4.45
CA GLY A 50 2.43 -10.74 5.54
C GLY A 50 1.04 -10.29 5.10
N ALA A 51 0.07 -11.20 5.24
CA ALA A 51 -1.37 -10.99 5.18
C ALA A 51 -2.04 -11.06 3.79
N GLY A 52 -2.60 -12.25 3.52
CA GLY A 52 -3.93 -12.29 2.90
C GLY A 52 -4.93 -11.48 3.74
N GLU A 53 -6.01 -11.05 3.10
CA GLU A 53 -7.10 -10.23 3.65
C GLU A 53 -6.93 -8.69 3.53
N ALA A 54 -6.96 -8.20 2.28
CA ALA A 54 -7.74 -6.99 1.96
C ALA A 54 -8.12 -6.97 0.47
N ALA A 55 -9.09 -7.81 0.10
CA ALA A 55 -9.69 -7.77 -1.23
C ALA A 55 -10.29 -6.39 -1.57
N GLY A 56 -10.01 -5.92 -2.79
CA GLY A 56 -10.76 -4.89 -3.49
C GLY A 56 -9.87 -4.04 -4.41
N SER A 57 -9.74 -4.33 -5.70
CA SER A 57 -10.84 -4.60 -6.64
C SER A 57 -10.36 -5.26 -7.93
N SER A 58 -11.23 -6.07 -8.52
CA SER A 58 -11.22 -6.58 -9.88
C SER A 58 -10.59 -5.64 -10.92
N GLN A 59 -9.72 -6.18 -11.78
CA GLN A 59 -9.74 -5.79 -13.18
C GLN A 59 -9.40 -6.96 -14.10
N VAL A 60 -10.45 -7.67 -14.50
CA VAL A 60 -10.53 -8.37 -15.78
C VAL A 60 -10.29 -7.36 -16.89
N ARG A 61 -9.26 -7.60 -17.70
CA ARG A 61 -9.02 -7.11 -19.06
C ARG A 61 -8.20 -8.23 -19.73
N GLN A 62 -8.62 -8.97 -20.73
CA GLN A 62 -9.70 -8.86 -21.72
C GLN A 62 -10.25 -10.26 -22.02
#